data_AF-A0A2H0QED6-F1
#
_entry.id   AF-A0A2H0QED6-F1
#
_cell.length_a   1.000
_cell.length_b   1.000
_cell.length_c   1.000
_cell.angle_alpha   90.00
_cell.angle_beta   90.00
_cell.angle_gamma   90.00
#
_symmetry.space_group_name_H-M   'P 1'
#
loop_
_entity.id
_entity.type
_entity.pdbx_description
1 polymer ?
#
loop_
_entity_poly.entity_id
_entity_poly.type
_entity_poly.pdbx_seq_one_letter_code
_entity_poly.pdbx_strand_id
1 'polypeptide(L)'
;MKIGLLGGSFNPAHAGHLYISEVAIRQLGLQQLWWLVSPQNPLKSTTDMMSFEKRFESAQKIARHPKIIVSDIERRLGTQYTADTLSALRRRFRGDKFVWIMGA
;
A
#
# COMPACT_ATOMS: atom_id res chain seq x y z
N MET A 1 1.79 0.08 -17.41
CA MET A 1 2.86 -0.26 -16.44
C MET A 1 2.49 -1.51 -15.65
N LYS A 2 3.46 -2.20 -15.00
CA LYS A 2 3.20 -3.27 -14.03
C LYS A 2 3.43 -2.74 -12.61
N ILE A 3 2.38 -2.66 -11.81
CA ILE A 3 2.36 -1.99 -10.51
C ILE A 3 2.01 -3.01 -9.42
N GLY A 4 2.87 -3.15 -8.42
CA GLY A 4 2.56 -3.90 -7.21
C GLY A 4 1.74 -3.07 -6.23
N LEU A 5 0.80 -3.69 -5.53
CA LEU A 5 0.00 -3.08 -4.48
C LEU A 5 0.26 -3.84 -3.18
N LEU A 6 0.84 -3.16 -2.19
CA LEU A 6 1.03 -3.70 -0.84
C LEU A 6 0.11 -2.94 0.12
N GLY A 7 -1.00 -3.57 0.49
CA GLY A 7 -1.94 -3.03 1.46
C GLY A 7 -1.52 -3.32 2.90
N GLY A 8 -1.72 -2.36 3.79
CA GLY A 8 -1.40 -2.55 5.21
C GLY A 8 -1.80 -1.38 6.10
N SER A 9 -1.82 -1.65 7.41
CA SER A 9 -2.02 -0.60 8.41
C SER A 9 -0.78 0.30 8.57
N PHE A 10 0.42 -0.27 8.39
CA PHE A 10 1.71 0.41 8.61
C PHE A 10 1.78 1.12 9.98
N ASN A 11 1.59 0.37 11.06
CA ASN A 11 1.45 0.88 12.42
C ASN A 11 2.57 0.39 13.38
N PRO A 12 3.83 0.88 13.28
CA PRO A 12 4.41 1.72 12.23
C PRO A 12 4.88 0.91 11.00
N ALA A 13 5.26 1.59 9.92
CA ALA A 13 6.09 0.96 8.90
C ALA A 13 7.47 0.57 9.48
N HIS A 14 8.05 -0.52 8.97
CA HIS A 14 9.34 -1.05 9.41
C HIS A 14 10.08 -1.73 8.26
N ALA A 15 11.34 -2.12 8.49
CA ALA A 15 12.24 -2.68 7.47
C ALA A 15 11.65 -3.91 6.76
N GLY A 16 10.88 -4.75 7.45
CA GLY A 16 10.16 -5.88 6.83
C GLY A 16 9.28 -5.47 5.64
N HIS A 17 8.52 -4.36 5.73
CA HIS A 17 7.71 -3.87 4.60
C HIS A 17 8.58 -3.45 3.41
N LEU A 18 9.71 -2.80 3.67
CA LEU A 18 10.67 -2.41 2.64
C LEU A 18 11.27 -3.64 1.96
N TYR A 19 11.74 -4.59 2.76
CA TYR A 19 12.36 -5.82 2.27
C TYR A 19 11.44 -6.61 1.33
N ILE A 20 10.19 -6.88 1.74
CA ILE A 20 9.24 -7.60 0.87
C ILE A 20 8.92 -6.81 -0.41
N SER A 21 8.94 -5.47 -0.32
CA SER A 21 8.70 -4.61 -1.48
C SER A 21 9.83 -4.68 -2.49
N GLU A 22 11.09 -4.65 -2.04
CA GLU A 22 12.27 -4.79 -2.89
C GLU A 22 12.30 -6.16 -3.57
N VAL A 23 11.98 -7.23 -2.82
CA VAL A 23 11.88 -8.59 -3.36
C VAL A 23 10.79 -8.66 -4.43
N ALA A 24 9.58 -8.14 -4.15
CA ALA A 24 8.48 -8.13 -5.10
C ALA A 24 8.80 -7.32 -6.36
N ILE A 25 9.44 -6.15 -6.21
CA ILE A 25 9.86 -5.33 -7.35
C ILE A 25 10.79 -6.11 -8.28
N ARG A 26 11.80 -6.78 -7.72
CA ARG A 26 12.78 -7.55 -8.49
C ARG A 26 12.17 -8.80 -9.10
N GLN A 27 11.50 -9.63 -8.31
CA GLN A 27 11.03 -10.94 -8.76
C GLN A 27 9.84 -10.86 -9.72
N LEU A 28 8.98 -9.84 -9.56
CA LEU A 28 7.80 -9.68 -10.41
C LEU A 28 8.04 -8.68 -11.56
N GLY A 29 9.24 -8.09 -11.67
CA GLY A 29 9.55 -7.09 -12.69
C GLY A 29 8.64 -5.87 -12.61
N LEU A 30 8.40 -5.36 -11.39
CA LEU A 30 7.50 -4.22 -11.19
C LEU A 30 8.19 -2.90 -11.60
N GLN A 31 7.41 -2.05 -12.25
CA GLN A 31 7.83 -0.68 -12.59
C GLN A 31 7.61 0.24 -11.40
N GLN A 32 6.57 0.00 -10.61
CA GLN A 32 6.29 0.68 -9.35
C GLN A 32 5.70 -0.31 -8.33
N LEU A 33 5.83 0.04 -7.05
CA LEU A 33 5.12 -0.63 -5.96
C LEU A 33 4.47 0.41 -5.07
N TRP A 34 3.18 0.28 -4.82
CA TRP A 34 2.43 1.23 -4.02
C TRP A 34 2.17 0.65 -2.64
N TRP A 35 2.57 1.37 -1.60
CA TRP A 35 2.12 1.11 -0.23
C TRP A 35 0.77 1.79 -0.05
N LEU A 36 -0.28 0.99 0.06
CA LEU A 36 -1.64 1.48 0.30
C LEU A 36 -1.83 1.55 1.81
N VAL A 37 -1.66 2.75 2.38
CA VAL A 37 -1.84 2.98 3.81
C VAL A 37 -3.35 3.00 4.09
N SER A 38 -3.84 1.97 4.76
CA SER A 38 -5.27 1.81 5.01
C SER A 38 -5.78 2.88 5.99
N PRO A 39 -6.94 3.51 5.75
CA PRO A 39 -7.56 4.47 6.67
C PRO A 39 -7.84 3.83 8.03
N GLN A 40 -8.45 2.65 8.01
CA GLN A 40 -8.72 1.79 9.15
C GLN A 40 -8.92 0.36 8.63
N ASN A 41 -8.43 -0.65 9.36
CA ASN A 41 -8.84 -2.02 9.08
C ASN A 41 -10.10 -2.32 9.92
N PRO A 42 -11.24 -2.69 9.31
CA PRO A 42 -12.49 -2.91 10.02
C PRO A 42 -12.45 -4.11 10.98
N LEU A 43 -11.47 -5.01 10.82
CA LEU A 43 -11.30 -6.21 11.65
C LEU A 43 -10.31 -6.00 12.80
N LYS A 44 -9.68 -4.82 12.92
CA LYS A 44 -8.68 -4.54 13.96
C LYS A 44 -9.20 -3.51 14.95
N SER A 45 -8.89 -3.72 16.23
CA SER A 45 -9.14 -2.73 17.27
C SER A 45 -8.41 -1.42 16.96
N THR A 46 -9.05 -0.31 17.27
CA THR A 46 -8.48 1.04 17.13
C THR A 46 -7.62 1.44 18.32
N THR A 47 -7.68 0.70 19.43
CA THR A 47 -7.11 1.11 20.73
C THR A 47 -5.60 1.38 20.68
N ASP A 48 -4.85 0.62 19.88
CA ASP A 48 -3.39 0.75 19.74
C ASP A 48 -2.96 1.31 18.38
N MET A 49 -3.89 1.90 17.63
CA MET A 49 -3.61 2.41 16.29
C MET A 49 -3.14 3.85 16.35
N MET A 50 -1.93 4.12 15.82
CA MET A 50 -1.52 5.50 15.58
C MET A 50 -2.47 6.17 14.59
N SER A 51 -2.57 7.50 14.67
CA SER A 51 -3.31 8.30 13.70
C SER A 51 -2.85 7.99 12.28
N PHE A 52 -3.75 8.14 11.31
CA PHE A 52 -3.42 7.93 9.90
C PHE A 52 -2.19 8.73 9.49
N GLU A 53 -2.10 9.98 9.93
CA GLU A 53 -1.00 10.89 9.60
C GLU A 53 0.34 10.34 10.09
N LYS A 54 0.40 9.82 11.33
CA LYS A 54 1.62 9.20 11.88
C LYS A 54 2.00 7.92 11.13
N ARG A 55 1.02 7.09 10.77
CA ARG A 55 1.25 5.86 9.99
C ARG A 55 1.76 6.18 8.60
N PHE A 56 1.12 7.13 7.92
CA PHE A 56 1.50 7.61 6.60
C PHE A 56 2.90 8.23 6.60
N GLU A 57 3.23 9.07 7.57
CA GLU A 57 4.57 9.64 7.74
C GLU A 57 5.62 8.55 8.00
N SER A 58 5.30 7.57 8.85
CA SER A 58 6.20 6.42 9.09
C SER A 58 6.46 5.64 7.81
N ALA A 59 5.43 5.42 6.98
CA ALA A 59 5.55 4.77 5.69
C ALA A 59 6.47 5.56 4.75
N GLN A 60 6.30 6.88 4.65
CA GLN A 60 7.16 7.73 3.83
C GLN A 60 8.62 7.71 4.29
N LYS A 61 8.88 7.68 5.61
CA LYS A 61 10.24 7.62 6.16
C LYS A 61 10.96 6.31 5.86
N ILE A 62 10.23 5.19 5.82
CA ILE A 62 10.77 3.84 5.63
C ILE A 62 10.84 3.44 4.15
N ALA A 63 9.92 3.91 3.30
CA ALA A 63 9.84 3.58 1.87
C ALA A 63 10.97 4.23 1.02
N ARG A 64 12.24 3.99 1.40
CA ARG A 64 13.43 4.60 0.80
C ARG A 64 13.86 3.88 -0.48
N HIS A 65 12.97 3.79 -1.46
CA HIS A 65 13.26 3.17 -2.75
C HIS A 65 12.56 3.94 -3.87
N PRO A 66 13.25 4.28 -4.99
CA PRO A 66 12.72 5.19 -6.02
C PRO A 66 11.47 4.67 -6.74
N LYS A 67 11.24 3.36 -6.73
CA LYS A 67 10.05 2.72 -7.31
C LYS A 67 8.89 2.54 -6.32
N ILE A 68 9.07 2.89 -5.03
CA ILE A 68 8.00 2.76 -4.04
C ILE A 68 7.26 4.09 -3.90
N ILE A 69 5.93 4.04 -3.95
CA ILE A 69 5.05 5.18 -3.74
C ILE A 69 4.17 4.90 -2.52
N VAL A 70 4.20 5.78 -1.53
CA VAL A 70 3.27 5.72 -0.40
C VAL A 70 1.99 6.45 -0.77
N SER A 71 0.86 5.78 -0.66
CA SER A 71 -0.44 6.24 -1.18
C SER A 71 -1.52 6.27 -0.11
N ASP A 72 -2.28 7.36 -0.10
CA ASP A 72 -3.49 7.61 0.68
C ASP A 72 -4.77 7.38 -0.15
N ILE A 73 -4.67 6.67 -1.28
CA ILE A 73 -5.77 6.54 -2.25
C ILE A 73 -7.05 5.97 -1.65
N GLU A 74 -6.94 5.04 -0.71
CA GLU A 74 -8.10 4.45 -0.02
C GLU A 74 -8.84 5.52 0.81
N ARG A 75 -8.11 6.42 1.48
CA ARG A 75 -8.69 7.58 2.19
C ARG A 75 -9.39 8.51 1.23
N ARG A 76 -8.79 8.82 0.07
CA ARG A 76 -9.38 9.69 -0.96
C ARG A 76 -10.59 9.08 -1.65
N LEU A 77 -10.63 7.76 -1.75
CA LEU A 77 -11.76 7.01 -2.28
C LEU A 77 -12.87 6.81 -1.24
N GLY A 78 -12.60 7.08 0.04
CA GLY A 78 -13.55 6.83 1.12
C GLY A 78 -13.85 5.35 1.33
N THR A 79 -12.89 4.46 1.02
CA THR A 79 -13.07 3.00 1.20
C THR A 79 -11.95 2.40 2.04
N GLN A 80 -12.28 1.28 2.67
CA GLN A 80 -11.34 0.40 3.37
C GLN A 80 -11.34 -1.02 2.76
N TYR A 81 -12.10 -1.21 1.68
CA TYR A 81 -12.26 -2.50 1.02
C TYR A 81 -11.38 -2.59 -0.22
N THR A 82 -10.50 -3.58 -0.23
CA THR A 82 -9.60 -3.84 -1.36
C THR A 82 -10.37 -4.02 -2.68
N ALA A 83 -11.56 -4.63 -2.67
CA ALA A 83 -12.39 -4.81 -3.87
C ALA A 83 -12.80 -3.46 -4.51
N ASP A 84 -13.15 -2.47 -3.68
CA ASP A 84 -13.51 -1.12 -4.14
C ASP A 84 -12.28 -0.38 -4.65
N THR A 85 -11.17 -0.48 -3.92
CA THR A 85 -9.87 0.09 -4.32
C THR A 85 -9.46 -0.44 -5.70
N LEU A 86 -9.48 -1.76 -5.90
CA LEU A 86 -9.14 -2.40 -7.17
C LEU A 86 -10.10 -2.00 -8.29
N SER A 87 -11.39 -1.92 -8.02
CA SER A 87 -12.39 -1.47 -9.00
C SER A 87 -12.15 -0.02 -9.43
N ALA A 88 -11.83 0.87 -8.49
CA ALA A 88 -11.49 2.26 -8.80
C ALA A 88 -10.17 2.38 -9.58
N LEU A 89 -9.13 1.64 -9.20
CA LEU A 89 -7.85 1.62 -9.88
C LEU A 89 -7.98 1.16 -11.34
N ARG A 90 -8.70 0.06 -11.58
CA ARG A 90 -8.94 -0.46 -12.94
C ARG A 90 -9.69 0.52 -13.83
N ARG A 91 -10.62 1.32 -13.26
CA ARG A 91 -11.32 2.37 -14.01
C ARG A 91 -10.42 3.57 -14.33
N ARG A 92 -9.60 4.01 -13.37
CA ARG A 92 -8.73 5.20 -13.51
C ARG A 92 -7.48 4.93 -14.37
N PHE A 93 -6.92 3.73 -14.30
CA PHE A 93 -5.64 3.36 -14.91
C PHE A 93 -5.80 2.17 -15.87
N ARG A 94 -6.54 2.37 -16.97
CA ARG A 94 -6.97 1.30 -17.88
C ARG A 94 -5.82 0.58 -18.60
N GLY A 95 -4.65 1.20 -18.72
CA GLY A 95 -3.45 0.63 -19.36
C GLY A 95 -2.47 -0.03 -18.39
N ASP A 96 -2.73 0.02 -17.09
CA ASP A 96 -1.85 -0.53 -16.06
C ASP A 96 -2.30 -1.91 -15.59
N LYS A 97 -1.32 -2.76 -15.27
CA LYS A 97 -1.51 -4.09 -14.70
C LYS A 97 -1.16 -4.04 -13.22
N PHE A 98 -2.14 -4.30 -12.37
CA PHE A 98 -1.98 -4.32 -10.91
C PHE A 98 -1.72 -5.74 -10.41
N VAL A 99 -0.78 -5.88 -9.48
CA VAL A 99 -0.47 -7.13 -8.77
C VAL A 99 -0.66 -6.91 -7.29
N TRP A 100 -1.57 -7.66 -6.66
CA TRP A 100 -1.76 -7.61 -5.21
C TRP A 100 -0.66 -8.42 -4.51
N ILE A 101 -0.01 -7.82 -3.52
CA ILE A 101 1.04 -8.43 -2.72
C ILE A 101 0.48 -8.65 -1.31
N MET A 102 0.46 -9.90 -0.86
CA MET A 102 0.00 -10.30 0.46
C MET A 102 1.00 -11.24 1.12
N GLY A 103 1.10 -11.17 2.45
CA GLY A 103 1.82 -12.15 3.26
C GLY A 103 0.99 -13.42 3.47
N ALA A 104 1.67 -14.50 3.85
CA ALA A 104 1.06 -15.74 4.33
C ALA A 104 0.61 -15.63 5.79
#